data_AF-A0A9E3Q709-F1
#
_entry.id   AF-A0A9E3Q709-F1
#
_cell.length_a   1.000
_cell.length_b   1.000
_cell.length_c   1.000
_cell.angle_alpha   90.00
_cell.angle_beta   90.00
_cell.angle_gamma   90.00
#
_symmetry.space_group_name_H-M   'P 1'
#
loop_
_entity.id
_entity.type
_entity.pdbx_description
1 polymer ?
#
loop_
_entity_poly.entity_id
_entity_poly.type
_entity_poly.pdbx_seq_one_letter_code
_entity_poly.pdbx_strand_id
1 'polypeptide(L)'
;MKTTLDLPDDLLIEAKTLAARRRTTLKAIVESALRREIRPAAELENPDPEKFEVGPLGLLVLKQRHGEKPMTLEEIRRLQEEGDEEEFQRAMKLRGQ
;
A
#
# COMPACT_ATOMS: atom_id res chain seq x y z
N MET A 1 -21.98 -7.44 -17.08
CA MET A 1 -21.90 -8.84 -17.52
C MET A 1 -21.72 -9.72 -16.28
N LYS A 2 -22.26 -10.94 -16.27
CA LYS A 2 -22.05 -11.91 -15.18
C LYS A 2 -21.00 -12.91 -15.64
N THR A 3 -19.98 -13.12 -14.81
CA THR A 3 -18.90 -14.08 -15.05
C THR A 3 -18.75 -14.95 -13.80
N THR A 4 -18.53 -16.24 -13.98
CA THR A 4 -18.24 -17.18 -12.90
C THR A 4 -16.74 -17.51 -12.93
N LEU A 5 -16.07 -17.46 -11.78
CA LEU A 5 -14.64 -17.75 -11.62
C LEU A 5 -14.49 -18.76 -10.49
N ASP A 6 -13.71 -19.82 -10.72
CA ASP A 6 -13.30 -20.75 -9.67
C ASP A 6 -12.09 -20.17 -8.94
N LEU A 7 -12.24 -19.92 -7.64
CA LEU A 7 -11.20 -19.33 -6.78
C LEU A 7 -10.99 -20.22 -5.56
N PRO A 8 -9.75 -20.33 -5.05
CA PRO A 8 -9.49 -20.96 -3.76
C PRO A 8 -10.27 -20.29 -2.62
N ASP A 9 -10.79 -21.10 -1.69
CA ASP A 9 -11.62 -20.62 -0.58
C ASP A 9 -10.86 -19.69 0.37
N ASP A 10 -9.59 -19.98 0.63
CA ASP A 10 -8.68 -19.16 1.43
C ASP A 10 -8.52 -17.76 0.82
N LEU A 11 -8.28 -17.67 -0.49
CA LEU A 11 -8.20 -16.40 -1.20
C LEU A 11 -9.51 -15.61 -1.10
N LEU A 12 -10.66 -16.28 -1.20
CA LEU A 12 -11.97 -15.63 -1.11
C LEU A 12 -12.24 -15.09 0.31
N ILE A 13 -11.83 -15.82 1.35
CA ILE A 13 -11.93 -15.41 2.75
C ILE A 13 -11.08 -14.17 3.01
N GLU A 14 -9.83 -14.16 2.54
CA GLU A 14 -8.94 -13.01 2.67
C GLU A 14 -9.50 -11.78 1.96
N ALA A 15 -9.99 -11.94 0.73
CA ALA A 15 -10.58 -10.85 -0.04
C ALA A 15 -11.83 -10.25 0.64
N LYS A 16 -12.70 -11.09 1.23
CA LYS A 16 -13.87 -10.63 2.00
C LYS A 16 -13.45 -9.87 3.27
N THR A 17 -12.44 -10.38 3.97
CA THR A 17 -11.89 -9.73 5.15
C THR A 17 -11.32 -8.35 4.81
N LEU A 18 -10.60 -8.25 3.70
CA LEU A 18 -10.09 -6.99 3.17
C LEU A 18 -11.21 -6.01 2.83
N ALA A 19 -12.26 -6.50 2.16
CA ALA A 19 -13.43 -5.69 1.79
C ALA A 19 -14.11 -5.10 3.04
N ALA A 20 -14.32 -5.91 4.09
CA ALA A 20 -14.89 -5.45 5.35
C ALA A 20 -14.01 -4.38 6.03
N ARG A 21 -12.69 -4.62 6.11
CA ARG A 21 -11.73 -3.65 6.69
C ARG A 21 -11.75 -2.31 5.96
N ARG A 22 -11.86 -2.33 4.63
CA ARG A 22 -11.92 -1.13 3.77
C ARG A 22 -13.32 -0.54 3.64
N ARG A 23 -14.33 -1.08 4.33
CA ARG A 23 -15.75 -0.69 4.21
C ARG A 23 -16.22 -0.64 2.75
N THR A 24 -15.84 -1.64 1.97
CA THR A 24 -16.17 -1.77 0.55
C THR A 24 -16.69 -3.18 0.24
N THR A 25 -17.02 -3.44 -1.02
CA THR A 25 -17.58 -4.74 -1.45
C THR A 25 -16.51 -5.61 -2.11
N LEU A 26 -16.70 -6.93 -2.04
CA LEU A 26 -15.84 -7.88 -2.77
C LEU A 26 -15.83 -7.57 -4.28
N LYS A 27 -16.98 -7.20 -4.84
CA LYS A 27 -17.09 -6.75 -6.24
C LYS A 27 -16.15 -5.57 -6.53
N ALA A 28 -16.16 -4.55 -5.67
CA ALA A 28 -15.30 -3.37 -5.85
C ALA A 28 -13.81 -3.71 -5.75
N ILE A 29 -13.42 -4.63 -4.84
CA ILE A 29 -12.05 -5.14 -4.76
C ILE A 29 -11.65 -5.83 -6.07
N VAL A 30 -12.49 -6.75 -6.56
CA VAL A 30 -12.23 -7.51 -7.80
C VAL A 30 -12.17 -6.58 -9.02
N GLU A 31 -13.11 -5.64 -9.16
CA GLU A 31 -13.11 -4.67 -10.25
C GLU A 31 -11.86 -3.77 -10.20
N SER A 32 -11.44 -3.33 -9.02
CA SER A 32 -10.23 -2.51 -8.86
C SER A 32 -8.97 -3.28 -9.24
N ALA A 33 -8.86 -4.54 -8.82
CA ALA A 33 -7.75 -5.40 -9.18
C ALA A 33 -7.69 -5.65 -10.69
N LEU A 34 -8.82 -6.01 -11.30
CA LEU A 34 -8.91 -6.23 -12.75
C LEU A 34 -8.55 -4.98 -13.54
N ARG A 35 -9.05 -3.80 -13.14
CA ARG A 35 -8.70 -2.52 -13.78
C ARG A 35 -7.21 -2.22 -13.69
N ARG A 36 -6.58 -2.55 -12.56
CA ARG A 36 -5.13 -2.37 -12.39
C ARG A 36 -4.35 -3.32 -13.29
N GLU A 37 -4.78 -4.57 -13.41
CA GLU A 37 -4.10 -5.60 -14.20
C GLU A 37 -4.16 -5.33 -15.71
N ILE A 38 -5.31 -4.83 -16.20
CA ILE A 38 -5.48 -4.53 -17.63
C ILE A 38 -4.96 -3.14 -18.02
N ARG A 39 -4.46 -2.35 -17.07
CA ARG A 39 -3.98 -1.00 -17.37
C ARG A 39 -2.69 -1.09 -18.18
N PRO A 40 -2.60 -0.45 -19.37
CA PRO A 40 -1.36 -0.43 -20.13
C PRO A 40 -0.23 0.20 -19.30
N ALA A 41 0.93 -0.46 -19.23
CA ALA A 41 2.10 0.07 -18.54
C ALA A 41 2.52 1.47 -19.04
N ALA A 42 2.15 1.82 -20.28
CA ALA A 42 2.41 3.12 -20.89
C ALA A 42 1.62 4.30 -20.27
N GLU A 43 0.56 4.06 -19.49
CA GLU A 43 -0.23 5.15 -18.87
C GLU A 43 0.30 5.60 -17.51
N LEU A 44 1.29 4.91 -16.95
CA LEU A 44 1.93 5.29 -15.69
C LEU A 44 3.23 6.00 -16.03
N GLU A 45 3.11 7.26 -16.45
CA GLU A 45 4.27 8.13 -16.62
C GLU A 45 4.96 8.25 -15.27
N ASN A 46 6.22 7.81 -15.21
CA ASN A 46 7.04 7.99 -14.04
C ASN A 46 7.38 9.48 -13.94
N PRO A 47 6.89 10.21 -12.93
CA PRO A 47 7.09 11.65 -12.83
C PRO A 47 8.56 12.03 -12.61
N ASP A 48 9.37 11.09 -12.10
CA ASP A 48 10.79 11.29 -11.86
C ASP A 48 11.55 9.96 -12.05
N PRO A 49 11.97 9.67 -13.30
CA PRO A 49 12.70 8.45 -13.64
C PRO A 49 14.02 8.28 -12.91
N GLU A 50 14.61 9.35 -12.35
CA GLU A 50 15.84 9.26 -11.57
C GLU A 50 15.58 8.73 -10.16
N LYS A 51 14.42 9.06 -9.57
CA LYS A 51 14.05 8.65 -8.21
C LYS A 51 13.22 7.38 -8.14
N PHE A 52 12.39 7.12 -9.14
CA PHE A 52 11.44 6.01 -9.11
C PHE A 52 11.65 5.02 -10.25
N GLU A 53 11.18 3.80 -10.04
CA GLU A 53 10.99 2.76 -11.06
C GLU A 53 9.53 2.26 -11.00
N VAL A 54 9.00 1.79 -12.13
CA VAL A 54 7.64 1.24 -12.19
C VAL A 54 7.72 -0.26 -11.88
N GLY A 55 7.18 -0.67 -10.73
CA GLY A 55 7.15 -2.06 -10.31
C GLY A 55 6.15 -2.91 -11.12
N PRO A 56 6.16 -4.25 -10.94
CA PRO A 56 5.35 -5.20 -11.72
C PRO A 56 3.84 -4.95 -11.68
N LEU A 57 3.39 -4.22 -10.67
CA LEU A 57 1.97 -3.91 -10.42
C LEU A 57 1.57 -2.53 -10.95
N GLY A 58 2.45 -1.84 -11.69
CA GLY A 58 2.25 -0.48 -12.14
C GLY A 58 2.37 0.58 -11.03
N LEU A 59 3.02 0.25 -9.91
CA LEU A 59 3.23 1.19 -8.80
C LEU A 59 4.64 1.77 -8.87
N LEU A 60 4.78 3.06 -8.54
CA LEU A 60 6.09 3.70 -8.40
C LEU A 60 6.79 3.15 -7.16
N VAL A 61 8.00 2.62 -7.35
CA VAL A 61 8.90 2.13 -6.31
C VAL A 61 10.11 3.06 -6.27
N LEU A 62 10.57 3.45 -5.09
CA LEU A 62 11.79 4.24 -4.94
C LEU A 62 13.00 3.40 -5.36
N LYS A 63 13.83 3.94 -6.26
CA LYS A 63 15.11 3.33 -6.59
C LYS A 63 15.97 3.30 -5.35
N GLN A 64 16.55 2.13 -5.06
CA GLN A 64 17.56 2.04 -4.02
C GLN A 64 18.76 2.90 -4.41
N ARG A 65 19.10 3.89 -3.57
CA ARG A 65 20.28 4.72 -3.83
C ARG A 65 21.53 3.87 -3.71
N HIS A 66 22.33 3.82 -4.78
CA HIS A 66 23.61 3.13 -4.76
C HIS A 66 24.51 3.70 -3.66
N GLY A 67 24.94 2.84 -2.74
CA GLY A 67 25.89 3.19 -1.66
C GLY A 67 25.23 3.54 -0.31
N GLU A 68 23.91 3.65 -0.24
CA GLU A 68 23.21 3.79 1.04
C GLU A 68 22.90 2.39 1.62
N LYS A 69 23.09 2.23 2.94
CA LYS A 69 22.73 0.98 3.61
C LYS A 69 21.20 0.84 3.60
N PRO A 70 20.66 -0.36 3.31
CA PRO A 70 19.24 -0.59 3.49
C PRO A 70 18.90 -0.37 4.97
N MET A 71 17.80 0.36 5.22
CA MET A 71 17.32 0.57 6.58
C MET A 71 16.93 -0.79 7.17
N THR A 72 17.44 -1.08 8.36
CA THR A 72 17.15 -2.30 9.10
C THR A 72 15.77 -2.21 9.76
N LEU A 73 15.18 -3.37 10.05
CA LEU A 73 13.91 -3.45 10.78
C LEU A 73 13.96 -2.77 12.15
N GLU A 74 15.11 -2.79 12.82
CA GLU A 74 15.29 -2.13 14.12
C GLU A 74 15.29 -0.60 13.99
N GLU A 75 15.93 -0.07 12.95
CA GLU A 75 15.91 1.36 12.65
C GLU A 75 14.51 1.86 12.30
N ILE A 76 13.73 1.07 11.54
CA ILE A 76 12.33 1.39 11.22
C ILE A 76 11.50 1.46 12.50
N ARG A 77 11.65 0.48 13.41
CA ARG A 77 10.89 0.45 14.67
C ARG A 77 11.20 1.66 15.53
N ARG A 78 12.47 2.01 15.68
CA ARG A 78 12.87 3.19 16.45
C ARG A 78 12.20 4.46 15.93
N LEU A 79 12.19 4.67 14.61
CA LEU A 79 11.55 5.83 14.01
C LEU A 79 10.03 5.87 14.24
N GLN A 80 9.37 4.70 14.27
CA GLN A 80 7.95 4.61 14.58
C GLN A 80 7.67 4.97 16.05
N GLU A 81 8.48 4.46 16.98
CA GLU A 81 8.36 4.73 18.41
C GLU A 81 8.55 6.23 18.71
N GLU A 82 9.55 6.86 18.10
CA GLU A 82 9.78 8.31 18.21
C GLU A 82 8.57 9.12 17.71
N GLY A 83 7.99 8.74 16.56
CA GLY A 83 6.80 9.40 16.02
C GLY A 83 5.56 9.25 16.90
N ASP A 84 5.35 8.04 17.45
CA ASP A 84 4.23 7.76 18.35
C ASP A 84 4.33 8.56 19.66
N GLU A 85 5.54 8.71 20.22
CA GLU A 85 5.79 9.54 21.39
C GLU A 85 5.54 11.03 21.12
N GLU A 86 6.00 11.55 19.98
CA GLU A 86 5.76 12.93 19.58
C GLU A 86 4.25 13.23 19.40
N GLU A 87 3.51 12.31 18.79
CA GLU A 87 2.07 12.41 18.63
C GLU A 87 1.34 12.37 19.98
N PHE A 88 1.75 11.47 20.87
CA PHE A 88 1.22 11.37 22.23
C PHE A 88 1.44 12.67 23.03
N GLN A 89 2.64 13.27 22.93
CA GLN A 89 2.96 14.53 23.60
C GLN A 89 2.13 15.70 23.06
N ARG A 90 1.88 15.75 21.74
CA ARG A 90 0.99 16.75 21.14
C ARG A 90 -0.45 16.58 21.64
N ALA A 91 -0.96 15.35 21.67
CA ALA A 91 -2.30 15.06 22.15
C ALA A 91 -2.48 15.43 23.64
N MET A 92 -1.48 15.15 24.48
CA MET A 92 -1.49 15.53 25.89
C MET A 92 -1.48 17.05 26.11
N LYS A 93 -0.71 17.80 25.29
CA LYS A 93 -0.70 19.27 25.35
C LYS A 93 -2.04 19.89 24.93
N LEU A 94 -2.76 19.28 23.99
CA LEU A 94 -4.08 19.74 23.55
C LEU A 94 -5.18 19.47 24.58
N ARG A 95 -5.00 18.47 25.46
CA ARG A 95 -5.97 18.08 26.51
C ARG A 95 -5.84 18.87 27.82
N GLY A 96 -4.77 19.65 27.96
CA GLY A 96 -4.48 20.47 29.13
C GLY A 96 -4.91 21.94 29.02
N GLN A 97 -5.66 22.31 27.97
CA GLN A 97 -6.32 23.62 27.82
C GLN A 97 -7.83 23.50 28.07
#